data_AF-A0A3S4FQK1-F1
#
_entry.id   AF-A0A3S4FQK1-F1
#
_cell.length_a   1.000
_cell.length_b   1.000
_cell.length_c   1.000
_cell.angle_alpha   90.00
_cell.angle_beta   90.00
_cell.angle_gamma   90.00
#
_symmetry.space_group_name_H-M   'P 1'
#
loop_
_entity.id
_entity.type
_entity.pdbx_description
1 polymer ?
#
loop_
_entity_poly.entity_id
_entity_poly.type
_entity_poly.pdbx_seq_one_letter_code
_entity_poly.pdbx_strand_id
1 'polypeptide(L)'
;MLGQNHHFNHFAPQTIPYAIERYQVETQRLYNVLNKRLETSPWLGGDHYSIADIASWPWVNAHQRQRIDLDTYPAVYNWFERIRTRPATARALLQAQLHCNSTKA
;
A
#
# COMPACT_ATOMS: atom_id res chain seq x y z
N MET A 1 -10.57 -1.44 0.10
CA MET A 1 -10.89 -2.12 1.38
C MET A 1 -9.69 -2.31 2.31
N LEU A 2 -8.51 -1.75 2.02
CA LEU A 2 -7.30 -1.92 2.83
C LEU A 2 -7.42 -1.35 4.26
N GLY A 3 -8.26 -0.32 4.45
CA GLY A 3 -8.59 0.19 5.79
C GLY A 3 -9.34 -0.83 6.66
N GLN A 4 -10.26 -1.61 6.08
CA GLN A 4 -10.96 -2.67 6.82
C GLN A 4 -10.02 -3.83 7.16
N ASN A 5 -9.15 -4.20 6.22
CA ASN A 5 -8.07 -5.16 6.51
C ASN A 5 -7.24 -4.71 7.72
N HIS A 6 -6.82 -3.43 7.76
CA HIS A 6 -6.10 -2.91 8.92
C HIS A 6 -6.91 -2.96 10.21
N HIS A 7 -8.18 -2.55 10.15
CA HIS A 7 -9.06 -2.54 11.32
C HIS A 7 -9.16 -3.93 11.96
N PHE A 8 -9.56 -4.93 11.19
CA PHE A 8 -9.78 -6.28 11.74
C PHE A 8 -8.50 -7.03 12.09
N ASN A 9 -7.35 -6.67 11.49
CA ASN A 9 -6.07 -7.28 11.84
C ASN A 9 -5.38 -6.65 13.07
N HIS A 10 -5.57 -5.35 13.32
CA HIS A 10 -4.73 -4.61 14.29
C HIS A 10 -5.49 -3.82 15.34
N PHE A 11 -6.73 -3.43 15.07
CA PHE A 11 -7.45 -2.46 15.90
C PHE A 11 -8.75 -2.98 16.50
N ALA A 12 -9.38 -3.99 15.89
CA ALA A 12 -10.60 -4.58 16.41
C ALA A 12 -10.34 -5.15 17.82
N PRO A 13 -11.17 -4.82 18.83
CA PRO A 13 -10.94 -5.24 20.21
C PRO A 13 -11.10 -6.75 20.41
N GLN A 14 -11.75 -7.42 19.46
CA GLN A 14 -11.93 -8.87 19.42
C GLN A 14 -11.55 -9.39 18.04
N THR A 15 -10.93 -10.57 18.00
CA THR A 15 -10.62 -11.26 16.75
C THR A 15 -11.90 -11.78 16.11
N ILE A 16 -12.15 -11.39 14.86
CA ILE A 16 -13.31 -11.86 14.08
C ILE A 16 -12.78 -12.60 12.83
N PRO A 17 -12.61 -13.94 12.89
CA PRO A 17 -11.94 -14.71 11.83
C PRO A 17 -12.53 -14.49 10.43
N TYR A 18 -13.86 -14.51 10.31
CA TYR A 18 -14.55 -14.27 9.03
C TYR A 18 -14.22 -12.89 8.43
N ALA A 19 -14.19 -11.85 9.25
CA ALA A 19 -13.89 -10.50 8.77
C ALA A 19 -12.44 -10.40 8.30
N ILE A 20 -11.50 -10.96 9.08
CA ILE A 20 -10.08 -11.03 8.71
C ILE A 20 -9.91 -11.73 7.36
N GLU A 21 -10.50 -12.91 7.20
CA GLU A 21 -10.42 -13.67 5.94
C GLU A 21 -11.03 -12.91 4.77
N ARG A 22 -12.26 -12.39 4.93
CA ARG A 22 -12.95 -11.62 3.90
C ARG A 22 -12.11 -10.44 3.40
N TYR A 23 -11.55 -9.65 4.32
CA TYR A 23 -10.75 -8.48 3.94
C TYR A 23 -9.32 -8.83 3.52
N GLN A 24 -8.81 -10.01 3.86
CA GLN A 24 -7.57 -10.53 3.31
C GLN A 24 -7.73 -10.93 1.85
N VAL A 25 -8.77 -11.71 1.52
CA VAL A 25 -9.09 -12.12 0.15
C VAL A 25 -9.33 -10.90 -0.74
N GLU A 26 -10.10 -9.92 -0.28
CA GLU A 26 -10.29 -8.69 -1.05
C GLU A 26 -8.97 -7.91 -1.23
N THR A 27 -8.13 -7.86 -0.20
CA THR A 27 -6.85 -7.16 -0.30
C THR A 27 -6.00 -7.81 -1.39
N GLN A 28 -5.87 -9.13 -1.42
CA GLN A 28 -5.18 -9.86 -2.48
C GLN A 28 -5.81 -9.57 -3.86
N ARG A 29 -7.14 -9.50 -3.96
CA ARG A 29 -7.83 -9.14 -5.21
C ARG A 29 -7.46 -7.73 -5.69
N LEU A 30 -7.37 -6.75 -4.79
CA LEU A 30 -6.97 -5.38 -5.12
C LEU A 30 -5.52 -5.31 -5.59
N TYR A 31 -4.60 -6.05 -4.96
CA TYR A 31 -3.21 -6.16 -5.45
C TYR A 31 -3.14 -6.83 -6.82
N ASN A 32 -3.96 -7.85 -7.08
CA ASN A 32 -4.06 -8.46 -8.41
C ASN A 32 -4.53 -7.47 -9.48
N VAL A 33 -5.54 -6.63 -9.17
CA VAL A 33 -6.00 -5.56 -10.09
C VAL A 33 -4.88 -4.56 -10.35
N LEU A 34 -4.19 -4.14 -9.29
CA LEU A 34 -3.07 -3.20 -9.38
C LEU A 34 -1.92 -3.76 -10.24
N ASN A 35 -1.55 -5.03 -10.01
CA ASN A 35 -0.49 -5.71 -10.75
C ASN A 35 -0.82 -5.79 -12.23
N LYS A 36 -2.02 -6.24 -12.60
CA LYS A 36 -2.48 -6.31 -14.00
C LYS A 36 -2.46 -4.94 -14.69
N ARG A 37 -2.84 -3.88 -13.98
CA ARG A 37 -2.75 -2.52 -14.53
C ARG A 37 -1.29 -2.14 -14.81
N LEU A 38 -0.40 -2.40 -13.87
CA LEU A 38 1.01 -2.03 -13.97
C LEU A 38 1.84 -2.92 -14.90
N GLU A 39 1.36 -4.11 -15.23
CA GLU A 39 1.93 -4.95 -16.30
C GLU A 39 1.78 -4.29 -17.67
N THR A 40 0.71 -3.51 -17.88
CA THR A 40 0.40 -2.88 -19.17
C THR A 40 0.74 -1.40 -19.23
N SER A 41 1.15 -0.80 -18.12
CA SER A 41 1.38 0.63 -18.03
C SER A 41 2.42 0.97 -16.96
N PRO A 42 3.35 1.91 -17.22
CA PRO A 42 4.38 2.25 -16.24
C PRO A 42 3.82 2.92 -14.98
N TRP A 43 2.64 3.55 -15.05
CA TRP A 43 1.97 4.24 -13.95
C TRP A 43 0.47 3.95 -13.96
N LEU A 44 -0.21 4.22 -12.84
CA LEU A 44 -1.64 3.89 -12.73
C LEU A 44 -2.49 4.67 -13.74
N GLY A 45 -2.15 5.94 -13.96
CA GLY A 45 -2.84 6.84 -14.89
C GLY A 45 -2.45 6.65 -16.37
N GLY A 46 -1.46 5.82 -16.71
CA GLY A 46 -0.95 5.70 -18.08
C GLY A 46 0.56 5.92 -18.15
N ASP A 47 1.00 6.68 -19.13
CA ASP A 47 2.43 6.84 -19.46
C ASP A 47 3.18 7.76 -18.49
N HIS A 48 2.46 8.53 -17.67
CA HIS A 48 3.05 9.53 -16.77
C HIS A 48 2.62 9.33 -15.32
N TYR A 49 3.56 9.62 -14.41
CA TYR A 49 3.32 9.65 -12.97
C TYR A 49 2.25 10.68 -12.64
N SER A 50 1.29 10.31 -11.82
CA SER A 50 0.09 11.12 -11.57
C SER A 50 -0.33 11.11 -10.11
N ILE A 51 -1.37 11.90 -9.80
CA ILE A 51 -2.02 11.87 -8.49
C ILE A 51 -2.61 10.50 -8.15
N ALA A 52 -2.92 9.65 -9.14
CA ALA A 52 -3.39 8.29 -8.89
C ALA A 52 -2.30 7.43 -8.22
N ASP A 53 -1.05 7.57 -8.66
CA ASP A 53 0.10 6.91 -8.07
C ASP A 53 0.37 7.45 -6.66
N ILE A 54 0.33 8.78 -6.50
CA ILE A 54 0.51 9.45 -5.20
C ILE A 54 -0.55 8.98 -4.18
N ALA A 55 -1.81 8.87 -4.59
CA ALA A 55 -2.90 8.45 -3.71
C ALA A 55 -2.80 6.96 -3.32
N SER A 56 -2.28 6.12 -4.21
CA SER A 56 -2.26 4.67 -4.03
C SER A 56 -1.00 4.17 -3.32
N TRP A 57 0.15 4.80 -3.58
CA TRP A 57 1.44 4.33 -3.09
C TRP A 57 1.56 4.26 -1.55
N PRO A 58 1.07 5.23 -0.77
CA PRO A 58 1.13 5.14 0.70
C PRO A 58 0.39 3.93 1.26
N TRP A 59 -0.68 3.48 0.59
CA TRP A 59 -1.38 2.25 0.97
C TRP A 59 -0.50 1.02 0.70
N VAL A 60 0.18 0.96 -0.43
CA VAL A 60 1.10 -0.15 -0.75
C VAL A 60 2.35 -0.13 0.12
N ASN A 61 2.83 1.04 0.53
CA ASN A 61 3.93 1.16 1.50
C ASN A 61 3.63 0.52 2.86
N ALA A 62 2.35 0.26 3.16
CA ALA A 62 1.91 -0.49 4.34
C ALA A 62 1.61 -1.98 4.05
N HIS A 63 2.06 -2.55 2.93
CA HIS A 63 1.73 -3.93 2.49
C HIS A 63 2.01 -4.99 3.57
N GLN A 64 3.10 -4.87 4.33
CA GLN A 64 3.44 -5.81 5.39
C GLN A 64 2.35 -5.86 6.48
N ARG A 65 1.79 -4.70 6.85
CA ARG A 65 0.67 -4.63 7.81
C ARG A 65 -0.61 -5.23 7.24
N GLN A 66 -0.71 -5.31 5.92
CA GLN A 66 -1.82 -5.92 5.19
C GLN A 66 -1.61 -7.42 4.94
N ARG A 67 -0.50 -8.00 5.45
CA ARG A 67 -0.09 -9.39 5.20
C ARG A 67 0.01 -9.70 3.71
N ILE A 68 0.60 -8.77 2.96
CA ILE A 68 0.88 -8.93 1.53
C ILE A 68 2.38 -9.01 1.30
N ASP A 69 2.78 -10.05 0.58
CA ASP A 69 4.12 -10.22 0.04
C ASP A 69 4.19 -9.61 -1.37
N LEU A 70 5.01 -8.57 -1.55
CA LEU A 70 5.13 -7.90 -2.84
C LEU A 70 5.85 -8.75 -3.89
N ASP A 71 6.60 -9.78 -3.49
CA ASP A 71 7.29 -10.67 -4.43
C ASP A 71 6.30 -11.48 -5.28
N THR A 72 5.06 -11.65 -4.81
CA THR A 72 3.96 -12.24 -5.60
C THR A 72 3.35 -11.29 -6.64
N TYR A 73 3.72 -10.00 -6.63
CA TYR A 73 3.18 -8.95 -7.50
C TYR A 73 4.32 -8.14 -8.17
N PRO A 74 5.06 -8.72 -9.13
CA PRO A 74 6.29 -8.13 -9.65
C PRO A 74 6.10 -6.75 -10.29
N ALA A 75 4.97 -6.48 -10.95
CA ALA A 75 4.70 -5.17 -11.53
C ALA A 75 4.42 -4.13 -10.43
N VAL A 76 3.70 -4.53 -9.37
CA VAL A 76 3.50 -3.68 -8.18
C VAL A 76 4.83 -3.43 -7.47
N TYR A 77 5.67 -4.44 -7.29
CA TYR A 77 7.00 -4.30 -6.67
C TYR A 77 7.85 -3.27 -7.42
N ASN A 78 7.94 -3.39 -8.75
CA ASN A 78 8.73 -2.47 -9.57
C ASN A 78 8.20 -1.02 -9.52
N TRP A 79 6.88 -0.84 -9.58
CA TRP A 79 6.24 0.46 -9.41
C TRP A 79 6.47 1.04 -8.01
N PHE A 80 6.38 0.20 -6.98
CA PHE A 80 6.59 0.56 -5.59
C PHE A 80 8.02 1.09 -5.38
N GLU A 81 9.03 0.35 -5.83
CA GLU A 81 10.45 0.73 -5.72
C GLU A 81 10.77 1.99 -6.51
N ARG A 82 10.20 2.12 -7.72
CA ARG A 82 10.38 3.33 -8.55
C ARG A 82 9.86 4.58 -7.86
N ILE A 83 8.75 4.51 -7.12
CA ILE A 83 8.22 5.65 -6.36
C ILE A 83 8.99 5.86 -5.06
N ARG A 84 9.36 4.78 -4.36
CA ARG A 84 10.13 4.80 -3.10
C ARG A 84 11.45 5.55 -3.26
N THR A 85 12.12 5.36 -4.39
CA THR A 85 13.42 5.96 -4.72
C THR A 85 13.35 7.42 -5.20
N ARG A 86 12.14 7.99 -5.36
CA ARG A 86 12.00 9.41 -5.73
C ARG A 86 12.45 10.32 -4.57
N PRO A 87 13.25 11.37 -4.82
CA PRO A 87 13.66 12.31 -3.78
C PRO A 87 12.48 12.96 -3.02
N ALA A 88 11.37 13.24 -3.70
CA ALA A 88 10.17 13.79 -3.06
C ALA A 88 9.51 12.80 -2.09
N THR A 89 9.46 11.51 -2.43
CA THR A 89 8.92 10.45 -1.56
C THR A 89 9.78 10.30 -0.31
N ALA A 90 11.11 10.26 -0.46
CA ALA A 90 12.04 10.18 0.67
C ALA A 90 11.86 11.37 1.64
N ARG A 91 11.75 12.60 1.12
CA ARG A 91 11.49 13.80 1.93
C ARG A 91 10.16 13.71 2.68
N ALA A 92 9.09 13.26 2.00
CA ALA A 92 7.77 13.13 2.62
C ALA A 92 7.76 12.08 3.74
N LEU A 93 8.40 10.94 3.54
CA LEU A 93 8.52 9.89 4.57
C LEU A 93 9.32 10.37 5.79
N LEU A 94 10.41 11.10 5.58
CA LEU A 94 11.18 11.71 6.65
C LEU A 94 10.31 12.69 7.47
N GLN A 95 9.56 13.56 6.80
CA GLN A 95 8.65 14.49 7.48
C GLN A 95 7.56 13.77 8.27
N ALA A 96 6.95 12.72 7.70
CA ALA A 96 5.95 11.92 8.41
C ALA A 96 6.53 11.24 9.65
N GLN A 97 7.78 10.74 9.57
CA GLN A 97 8.47 10.13 10.70
C GLN A 97 8.78 11.14 11.81
N LEU A 98 9.28 12.33 11.45
CA LEU A 98 9.53 13.41 12.40
C LEU A 98 8.24 13.83 13.13
N HIS A 99 7.13 13.95 12.41
CA HIS A 99 5.84 14.29 13.00
C HIS A 99 5.35 13.21 14.00
N CYS A 100 5.45 11.93 13.63
CA CYS A 100 5.08 10.82 14.52
C CYS A 100 5.95 10.77 15.79
N ASN A 101 7.23 11.11 15.69
CA ASN A 101 8.13 11.15 16.85
C ASN A 101 7.83 12.34 17.76
N SER A 102 7.46 13.50 17.19
CA SER A 102 7.11 14.70 17.98
C SER A 102 5.80 14.60 18.77
N THR A 103 4.92 13.68 18.39
CA THR A 103 3.60 13.48 19.03
C THR A 103 3.60 12.36 20.08
N LYS A 104 4.74 11.69 20.28
CA LYS A 104 4.94 10.65 21.30
C LYS A 104 5.74 11.14 22.53
N ALA A 105 6.23 12.38 22.49
CA ALA A 105 6.87 13.06 23.62
C ALA A 105 5.85 13.96 24.32
#